data_AF-A0AAD9P0P1-F1
#
_entry.id   AF-A0AAD9P0P1-F1
#
_cell.length_a   1.000
_cell.length_b   1.000
_cell.length_c   1.000
_cell.angle_alpha   90.00
_cell.angle_beta   90.00
_cell.angle_gamma   90.00
#
_symmetry.space_group_name_H-M   'P 1'
#
loop_
_entity.id
_entity.type
_entity.pdbx_description
1 polymer ?
#
loop_
_entity_poly.entity_id
_entity_poly.type
_entity_poly.pdbx_seq_one_letter_code
_entity_poly.pdbx_strand_id
1 'polypeptide(L)'
;MYKWDIKNAVLGGDFNAGCRYVRPREWTGIRLRTDTRFQWVIGDKADTTTAKSRCPYDRFVIAGRQLQASYVTNSAKPFRYYVGYKMSRQQAQKVSDHVPIEMKLN
;
A
#
# COMPACT_ATOMS: atom_id res chain seq x y z
N MET A 1 28.69 10.47 -1.24
CA MET A 1 28.88 9.11 -0.70
C MET A 1 27.63 8.77 0.11
N TYR A 2 26.83 7.80 -0.33
CA TYR A 2 25.61 7.41 0.40
C TYR A 2 26.01 6.55 1.60
N LYS A 3 25.48 6.87 2.79
CA LYS A 3 25.80 6.18 4.05
C LYS A 3 25.55 4.65 3.98
N TRP A 4 24.65 4.24 3.10
CA TRP A 4 24.27 2.84 2.87
C TRP A 4 24.08 2.64 1.36
N ASP A 5 24.84 1.73 0.73
CA ASP A 5 24.70 1.36 -0.70
C ASP A 5 23.51 0.40 -0.90
N ILE A 6 22.35 0.74 -0.33
CA ILE A 6 21.14 -0.08 -0.39
C ILE A 6 20.29 0.40 -1.56
N LYS A 7 20.09 -0.48 -2.54
CA LYS A 7 19.29 -0.22 -3.75
C LYS A 7 17.92 -0.88 -3.72
N ASN A 8 17.76 -1.94 -2.93
CA ASN A 8 16.52 -2.70 -2.81
C ASN A 8 15.81 -2.30 -1.52
N ALA A 9 14.58 -1.79 -1.63
CA ALA A 9 13.80 -1.38 -0.47
C ALA A 9 12.29 -1.53 -0.72
N VAL A 10 11.57 -1.92 0.33
CA VAL A 10 10.12 -1.74 0.41
C VAL A 10 9.84 -0.55 1.31
N LEU A 11 9.09 0.42 0.81
CA LEU A 11 8.47 1.45 1.64
C LEU A 11 7.01 1.04 1.84
N GLY A 12 6.59 0.87 3.09
CA GLY A 12 5.27 0.35 3.41
C GLY A 12 4.64 1.00 4.62
N GLY A 13 3.32 1.16 4.60
CA GLY A 13 2.53 1.64 5.74
C GLY A 13 1.31 2.45 5.32
N ASP A 14 0.63 3.05 6.30
CA ASP A 14 -0.41 4.05 6.10
C ASP A 14 0.23 5.36 5.62
N PHE A 15 0.11 5.63 4.31
CA PHE A 15 0.61 6.88 3.72
C PHE A 15 -0.49 7.96 3.65
N ASN A 16 -1.72 7.65 4.07
CA ASN A 16 -2.91 8.46 3.78
C ASN A 16 -3.02 8.84 2.29
N ALA A 17 -2.57 7.95 1.40
CA ALA A 17 -2.30 8.27 -0.01
C ALA A 17 -3.55 8.17 -0.91
N GLY A 18 -4.63 8.86 -0.57
CA GLY A 18 -5.82 8.92 -1.41
C GLY A 18 -6.95 9.77 -0.84
N CYS A 19 -8.12 9.67 -1.48
CA CYS A 19 -9.33 10.38 -1.10
C CYS A 19 -9.10 11.89 -0.94
N ARG A 20 -9.41 12.45 0.23
CA ARG A 20 -9.29 13.89 0.49
C ARG A 20 -7.85 14.36 0.75
N TYR A 21 -6.96 13.44 1.11
CA TYR A 21 -5.58 13.75 1.51
C TYR A 21 -4.63 13.81 0.31
N VAL A 22 -4.82 12.91 -0.66
CA VAL A 22 -4.12 12.96 -1.95
C VAL A 22 -5.13 12.81 -3.08
N ARG A 23 -5.44 13.93 -3.73
CA ARG A 23 -6.36 14.01 -4.88
C ARG A 23 -5.65 13.64 -6.18
N PRO A 24 -6.38 13.26 -7.24
CA PRO A 24 -5.76 12.85 -8.51
C PRO A 24 -4.71 13.82 -9.07
N ARG A 25 -4.98 15.13 -8.99
CA ARG A 25 -4.07 16.19 -9.48
C ARG A 25 -2.78 16.34 -8.66
N GLU A 26 -2.74 15.83 -7.43
CA GLU A 26 -1.60 16.01 -6.50
C GLU A 26 -0.53 14.94 -6.71
N TRP A 27 -0.88 13.81 -7.34
CA TRP A 27 0.07 12.73 -7.64
C TRP A 27 1.26 13.17 -8.49
N THR A 28 1.06 14.13 -9.39
CA THR A 28 2.13 14.67 -10.25
C THR A 28 3.19 15.44 -9.47
N GLY A 29 2.89 15.87 -8.24
CA GLY A 29 3.86 16.52 -7.35
C GLY A 29 4.63 15.55 -6.43
N ILE A 30 4.24 14.27 -6.38
CA ILE A 30 4.84 13.29 -5.45
C ILE A 30 5.96 12.55 -6.18
N ARG A 31 7.23 12.90 -5.88
CA ARG A 31 8.42 12.26 -6.49
C ARG A 31 8.44 10.74 -6.34
N LEU A 32 8.01 10.22 -5.18
CA LEU A 32 7.92 8.77 -4.96
C LEU A 32 6.94 8.08 -5.93
N ARG A 33 5.99 8.83 -6.52
CA ARG A 33 5.02 8.34 -7.51
C ARG A 33 5.46 8.56 -8.96
N THR A 34 6.05 9.71 -9.25
CA THR A 34 6.41 10.10 -10.64
C THR A 34 7.73 9.50 -11.11
N ASP A 35 8.63 9.19 -10.19
CA ASP A 35 9.92 8.59 -10.51
C ASP A 35 9.78 7.10 -10.79
N THR A 36 10.17 6.68 -12.00
CA THR A 36 10.01 5.32 -12.53
C THR A 36 10.85 4.27 -11.81
N ARG A 37 11.76 4.67 -10.92
CA ARG A 37 12.49 3.75 -10.03
C ARG A 37 11.58 3.08 -9.00
N PHE A 38 10.40 3.63 -8.75
CA PHE A 38 9.47 3.17 -7.73
C PHE A 38 8.25 2.49 -8.34
N GLN A 39 7.97 1.26 -7.90
CA GLN A 39 6.80 0.51 -8.30
C GLN A 39 5.75 0.53 -7.17
N TRP A 40 4.64 1.21 -7.40
CA TRP A 40 3.48 1.19 -6.49
C TRP A 40 2.63 -0.04 -6.76
N VAL A 41 2.51 -0.94 -5.79
CA VAL A 41 1.84 -2.24 -5.99
C VAL A 41 0.45 -2.32 -5.36
N ILE A 42 0.11 -1.43 -4.43
CA ILE A 42 -1.28 -1.23 -3.98
C ILE A 42 -1.89 -0.11 -4.82
N GLY A 43 -2.91 -0.44 -5.61
CA GLY A 43 -3.54 0.49 -6.56
C GLY A 43 -4.43 1.56 -5.92
N ASP A 44 -4.68 2.65 -6.64
CA ASP A 44 -5.48 3.80 -6.14
C ASP A 44 -6.98 3.49 -5.96
N LYS A 45 -7.42 2.30 -6.37
CA LYS A 45 -8.79 1.81 -6.16
C LYS A 45 -8.87 0.79 -5.01
N ALA A 46 -7.75 0.44 -4.39
CA ALA A 46 -7.74 -0.46 -3.25
C ALA A 46 -8.43 0.22 -2.05
N ASP A 47 -9.31 -0.51 -1.39
CA ASP A 47 -9.91 -0.05 -0.14
C ASP A 47 -9.17 -0.70 1.02
N THR A 48 -8.38 0.11 1.73
CA THR A 48 -7.54 -0.32 2.85
C THR A 48 -8.15 0.05 4.21
N THR A 49 -9.44 0.40 4.25
CA THR A 49 -10.14 0.79 5.48
C THR A 49 -11.17 -0.27 5.90
N THR A 50 -11.46 -0.37 7.20
CA THR A 50 -12.54 -1.22 7.73
C THR A 50 -13.87 -0.46 7.82
N ALA A 51 -13.78 0.88 7.87
CA ALA A 51 -14.91 1.80 7.96
C ALA A 51 -15.74 1.89 6.66
N LYS A 52 -16.73 2.80 6.66
CA LYS A 52 -17.57 3.09 5.49
C LYS A 52 -16.82 3.81 4.37
N SER A 53 -15.73 4.52 4.70
CA SER A 53 -14.85 5.09 3.69
C SER A 53 -14.31 4.00 2.77
N ARG A 54 -14.01 4.36 1.52
CA ARG A 54 -13.30 3.48 0.59
C ARG A 54 -12.09 4.25 0.10
N CYS A 55 -10.96 4.06 0.77
CA CYS A 55 -9.76 4.85 0.53
C CYS A 55 -8.50 4.00 0.43
N PRO A 56 -7.56 4.33 -0.48
CA PRO A 56 -6.30 3.61 -0.69
C PRO A 56 -5.17 4.23 0.16
N TYR A 57 -5.34 4.24 1.48
CA TYR A 57 -4.41 4.92 2.38
C TYR A 57 -3.09 4.17 2.52
N ASP A 58 -3.16 2.86 2.72
CA ASP A 58 -2.02 1.98 2.95
C ASP A 58 -1.38 1.57 1.63
N ARG A 59 -0.05 1.63 1.57
CA ARG A 59 0.71 1.43 0.33
C ARG A 59 1.94 0.57 0.53
N PHE A 60 2.30 -0.15 -0.53
CA PHE A 60 3.65 -0.67 -0.73
C PHE A 60 4.25 -0.02 -1.98
N VAL A 61 5.50 0.44 -1.84
CA VAL A 61 6.31 0.99 -2.92
C VAL A 61 7.63 0.24 -2.94
N ILE A 62 7.95 -0.35 -4.09
CA ILE A 62 9.13 -1.20 -4.27
C ILE A 62 10.19 -0.45 -5.08
N ALA A 63 11.40 -0.36 -4.52
CA ALA A 63 12.58 0.16 -5.19
C ALA A 63 13.61 -0.95 -5.40
N GLY A 64 14.37 -0.86 -6.50
CA GLY A 64 15.47 -1.77 -6.82
C GLY A 64 15.06 -2.93 -7.72
N ARG A 65 15.84 -3.17 -8.77
CA ARG A 65 15.52 -4.14 -9.84
C ARG A 65 15.32 -5.57 -9.33
N GLN A 66 16.15 -6.01 -8.39
CA GLN A 66 16.07 -7.37 -7.85
C GLN A 66 14.77 -7.57 -7.08
N LEU A 67 14.42 -6.62 -6.22
CA LEU A 67 13.20 -6.69 -5.42
C LEU A 67 11.94 -6.56 -6.29
N GLN A 68 11.96 -5.67 -7.29
CA GLN A 68 10.90 -5.56 -8.30
C GLN A 68 10.73 -6.87 -9.08
N ALA A 69 11.82 -7.56 -9.43
CA ALA A 69 11.76 -8.86 -10.11
C ALA A 69 11.25 -9.99 -9.20
N SER A 70 11.49 -9.91 -7.89
CA SER A 70 10.98 -10.89 -6.92
C SER A 70 9.48 -10.73 -6.63
N TYR A 71 8.91 -9.55 -6.90
CA TYR A 71 7.49 -9.30 -6.65
C TYR A 71 6.60 -10.22 -7.48
N VAL A 72 5.74 -10.99 -6.80
CA VAL A 72 4.73 -11.82 -7.46
C VAL A 72 3.62 -10.90 -7.98
N THR A 73 3.57 -10.70 -9.29
CA THR A 73 2.56 -9.86 -9.95
C THR A 73 1.14 -10.18 -9.46
N ASN A 74 0.37 -9.13 -9.16
CA ASN A 74 -1.00 -9.19 -8.63
C ASN A 74 -1.16 -9.84 -7.25
N SER A 75 -0.08 -10.13 -6.52
CA SER A 75 -0.17 -10.62 -5.13
C SER A 75 -0.52 -9.51 -4.13
N ALA A 76 -0.22 -8.25 -4.47
CA ALA A 76 -0.43 -7.12 -3.57
C ALA A 76 -1.92 -6.78 -3.41
N LYS A 77 -2.44 -6.81 -2.18
CA LYS A 77 -3.87 -6.53 -1.90
C LYS A 77 -4.13 -6.17 -0.43
N PRO A 78 -5.27 -5.54 -0.12
CA PRO A 78 -5.76 -5.43 1.26
C PRO A 78 -6.24 -6.80 1.78
N PHE A 79 -5.87 -7.16 3.00
CA PHE A 79 -6.32 -8.35 3.71
C PHE A 79 -7.51 -8.03 4.61
N ARG A 80 -8.72 -8.37 4.15
CA ARG A 80 -9.97 -8.18 4.92
C ARG A 80 -10.10 -9.24 6.01
N TYR A 81 -9.34 -9.09 7.09
CA TYR A 81 -9.28 -10.04 8.22
C TYR A 81 -10.67 -10.36 8.79
N TYR A 82 -11.58 -9.39 8.82
CA TYR A 82 -12.95 -9.59 9.29
C TYR A 82 -13.77 -10.57 8.44
N VAL A 83 -13.42 -10.74 7.15
CA VAL A 83 -13.99 -11.80 6.30
C VAL A 83 -13.41 -13.16 6.70
N GLY A 84 -12.09 -13.26 6.80
CA GLY A 84 -11.39 -14.51 7.13
C GLY A 84 -11.75 -15.06 8.51
N TYR A 85 -11.91 -14.18 9.49
CA TYR A 85 -12.25 -14.53 10.87
C TYR A 85 -13.75 -14.43 11.19
N LYS A 86 -14.61 -14.24 10.18
CA LYS A 86 -16.08 -14.17 10.33
C LYS A 86 -16.54 -13.14 11.38
N MET A 87 -15.92 -11.97 11.39
CA MET A 87 -16.24 -10.86 12.29
C MET A 87 -17.25 -9.92 11.66
N SER A 88 -18.13 -9.34 12.48
CA SER A 88 -18.89 -8.17 12.04
C SER A 88 -17.96 -6.97 11.80
N ARG A 89 -18.39 -6.01 10.96
CA ARG A 89 -17.63 -4.76 10.75
C ARG A 89 -17.41 -3.99 12.05
N GLN A 90 -18.38 -4.01 12.96
CA GLN A 90 -18.26 -3.34 14.27
C GLN A 90 -17.16 -3.97 15.13
N GLN A 91 -17.05 -5.31 15.12
CA GLN A 91 -15.93 -5.99 15.79
C GLN A 91 -14.60 -5.67 15.11
N ALA A 92 -14.58 -5.62 13.78
CA ALA A 92 -13.38 -5.27 13.02
C ALA A 92 -12.86 -3.88 13.40
N GLN A 93 -13.76 -2.90 13.47
CA GLN A 93 -13.45 -1.51 13.84
C GLN A 93 -12.91 -1.34 15.27
N LYS A 94 -13.20 -2.29 16.18
CA LYS A 94 -12.59 -2.32 17.51
C LYS A 94 -11.12 -2.77 17.48
N VAL A 95 -10.70 -3.46 16.42
CA VAL A 95 -9.29 -3.86 16.20
C VAL A 95 -8.53 -2.72 15.51
N SER A 96 -9.07 -2.22 14.40
CA SER A 96 -8.48 -1.13 13.62
C SER A 96 -9.51 -0.53 12.64
N ASP A 97 -9.34 0.73 12.29
CA ASP A 97 -10.04 1.40 11.18
C ASP A 97 -9.39 1.13 9.81
N HIS A 98 -8.24 0.44 9.79
CA HIS A 98 -7.51 -0.02 8.60
C HIS A 98 -7.52 -1.55 8.48
N VAL A 99 -7.38 -2.04 7.24
CA VAL A 99 -7.02 -3.45 6.98
C VAL A 99 -5.56 -3.54 6.61
N PRO A 100 -4.84 -4.61 7.01
CA PRO A 100 -3.47 -4.83 6.54
C PRO A 100 -3.42 -4.86 5.01
N ILE A 101 -2.29 -4.44 4.45
CA ILE A 101 -1.92 -4.75 3.07
C ILE A 101 -0.87 -5.85 3.07
N GLU A 102 -0.96 -6.75 2.10
CA GLU A 102 -0.05 -7.87 1.93
C GLU A 102 0.48 -7.92 0.49
N MET A 103 1.66 -8.49 0.29
CA MET A 103 2.23 -8.84 -1.01
C MET A 103 3.14 -10.06 -0.86
N LYS A 104 3.46 -10.73 -1.97
CA LYS A 104 4.39 -11.87 -1.99
C LYS A 104 5.64 -11.56 -2.80
N LEU A 105 6.77 -12.07 -2.33
CA LEU A 105 8.05 -12.07 -3.02
C LEU A 105 8.48 -13.54 -3.24
N ASN A 106 9.20 -13.80 -4.33
CA ASN A 106 9.84 -15.10 -4.65
C ASN A 106 11.29 -15.14 -4.18
#